data_AF-A0A1Q7RLM0-F1
#
_entry.id   AF-A0A1Q7RLM0-F1
#
_cell.length_a   1.000
_cell.length_b   1.000
_cell.length_c   1.000
_cell.angle_alpha   90.00
_cell.angle_beta   90.00
_cell.angle_gamma   90.00
#
_symmetry.space_group_name_H-M   'P 1'
#
loop_
_entity.id
_entity.type
_entity.pdbx_description
1 polymer ?
#
loop_
_entity_poly.entity_id
_entity_poly.type
_entity_poly.pdbx_seq_one_letter_code
_entity_poly.pdbx_strand_id
1 'polypeptide(L)'
;MSRPHGLIAVLLTFAALGASLVLYERLPAIIPLHWNLHGQVDGYGAKEWAVFALPSLMAALLVLYRLLPWLSPRRFEVDSFRLTCDFLMVLSVALLGYIHALSLWAAASGTADVARPMVAGIFLFFALLGNVLGRVRRNFWIGVRTPWTLASERVWIDTHRFSARLFVAIGIAGFLAILAGAPIVAAVALLLASVLVCVVYSLVHSKRLERRGVI
;
A
#
# COMPACT_ATOMS: atom_id res chain seq x y z
N MET A 1 -5.57 -8.81 -15.93
CA MET A 1 -6.43 -9.05 -14.75
C MET A 1 -7.25 -10.30 -14.96
N SER A 2 -7.18 -11.21 -13.98
CA SER A 2 -8.14 -12.29 -13.80
C SER A 2 -9.52 -11.70 -13.52
N ARG A 3 -10.55 -12.31 -14.09
CA ARG A 3 -11.96 -11.88 -13.97
C ARG A 3 -12.40 -11.65 -12.50
N PRO A 4 -12.10 -12.52 -11.51
CA PRO A 4 -12.59 -12.32 -10.14
C PRO A 4 -11.94 -11.13 -9.42
N HIS A 5 -10.60 -10.99 -9.46
CA HIS A 5 -9.91 -9.89 -8.78
C HIS A 5 -10.31 -8.52 -9.34
N GLY A 6 -10.47 -8.44 -10.67
CA GLY A 6 -10.94 -7.22 -11.32
C GLY A 6 -12.33 -6.82 -10.88
N LEU A 7 -13.26 -7.78 -10.81
CA LEU A 7 -14.61 -7.51 -10.33
C LEU A 7 -14.61 -7.02 -8.87
N ILE A 8 -13.83 -7.65 -7.99
CA ILE A 8 -13.72 -7.23 -6.59
C ILE A 8 -13.25 -5.78 -6.48
N ALA A 9 -12.15 -5.43 -7.15
CA ALA A 9 -11.60 -4.08 -7.05
C ALA A 9 -12.53 -3.01 -7.67
N VAL A 10 -13.25 -3.36 -8.75
CA VAL A 10 -14.30 -2.51 -9.33
C VAL A 10 -15.45 -2.31 -8.35
N LEU A 11 -15.97 -3.38 -7.74
CA LEU A 11 -17.04 -3.31 -6.75
C LEU A 11 -16.63 -2.47 -5.52
N LEU A 12 -15.41 -2.63 -5.02
CA LEU A 12 -14.87 -1.80 -3.94
C LEU A 12 -14.83 -0.32 -4.31
N THR A 13 -14.41 -0.02 -5.55
CA THR A 13 -14.35 1.37 -6.04
C THR A 13 -15.73 1.99 -6.18
N PHE A 14 -16.71 1.25 -6.73
CA PHE A 14 -18.09 1.70 -6.82
C PHE A 14 -18.76 1.81 -5.44
N ALA A 15 -18.44 0.93 -4.49
CA ALA A 15 -18.93 1.02 -3.13
C ALA A 15 -18.39 2.28 -2.42
N ALA A 16 -17.10 2.59 -2.59
CA ALA A 16 -16.49 3.81 -2.06
C ALA A 16 -17.15 5.07 -2.66
N LEU A 17 -17.36 5.10 -3.98
CA LEU A 17 -18.05 6.20 -4.65
C LEU A 17 -19.52 6.30 -4.22
N GLY A 18 -20.23 5.18 -4.10
CA GLY A 18 -21.62 5.14 -3.64
C GLY A 18 -21.78 5.69 -2.22
N ALA A 19 -20.91 5.26 -1.29
CA ALA A 19 -20.88 5.78 0.08
C ALA A 19 -20.63 7.29 0.11
N SER A 20 -19.68 7.75 -0.71
CA SER A 20 -19.39 9.16 -0.94
C SER A 20 -20.62 9.96 -1.36
N LEU A 21 -21.35 9.49 -2.38
CA LEU A 21 -22.54 10.18 -2.90
C LEU A 21 -23.69 10.19 -1.89
N VAL A 22 -23.91 9.10 -1.16
CA VAL A 22 -24.97 9.01 -0.14
C VAL A 22 -24.73 9.98 1.03
N LEU A 23 -23.47 10.18 1.43
CA LEU A 23 -23.11 11.04 2.54
C LEU A 23 -22.89 12.50 2.12
N TYR A 24 -22.71 12.80 0.83
CA TYR A 24 -22.28 14.11 0.34
C TYR A 24 -23.07 15.31 0.88
N GLU A 25 -24.39 15.20 0.90
CA GLU A 25 -25.29 16.27 1.39
C GLU A 25 -25.28 16.40 2.92
N ARG A 26 -24.87 15.36 3.63
CA ARG A 26 -24.83 15.32 5.10
C ARG A 26 -23.49 15.78 5.66
N LEU A 27 -22.46 15.86 4.83
CA LEU A 27 -21.13 16.27 5.25
C LEU A 27 -21.02 17.80 5.32
N PRO A 28 -20.35 18.34 6.37
CA PRO A 28 -19.99 19.75 6.46
C PRO A 28 -19.18 20.19 5.23
N ALA A 29 -19.23 21.48 4.89
CA ALA A 29 -18.47 22.02 3.75
C ALA A 29 -16.94 21.83 3.90
N ILE A 30 -16.44 21.85 5.14
CA ILE A 30 -15.03 21.66 5.48
C ILE A 30 -14.93 20.48 6.45
N ILE A 31 -14.09 19.50 6.12
CA ILE A 31 -13.91 18.28 6.92
C ILE A 31 -12.43 17.91 7.09
N PRO A 32 -12.09 17.11 8.12
CA PRO A 32 -10.74 16.57 8.32
C PRO A 32 -10.27 15.77 7.11
N LEU A 33 -9.05 16.05 6.63
CA LEU A 33 -8.39 15.33 5.54
C LEU A 33 -7.06 14.70 5.96
N HIS A 34 -6.45 15.18 7.03
CA HIS A 34 -5.13 14.72 7.48
C HIS A 34 -5.06 14.67 9.01
N TRP A 35 -4.30 13.69 9.51
CA TRP A 35 -4.03 13.48 10.92
C TRP A 35 -2.53 13.37 11.14
N ASN A 36 -2.02 14.08 12.15
CA ASN A 36 -0.62 14.03 12.51
C ASN A 36 -0.26 12.73 13.25
N LEU A 37 1.03 12.56 13.57
CA LEU A 37 1.53 11.38 14.28
C LEU A 37 1.06 11.27 15.74
N HIS A 38 0.41 12.31 16.27
CA HIS A 38 -0.27 12.29 17.58
C HIS A 38 -1.77 11.94 17.47
N GLY A 39 -2.25 11.66 16.25
CA GLY A 39 -3.64 11.32 15.97
C GLY A 39 -4.59 12.52 15.99
N GLN A 40 -4.07 13.74 15.98
CA GLN A 40 -4.85 14.96 15.93
C GLN A 40 -5.05 15.41 14.48
N VAL A 41 -6.21 15.99 14.18
CA VAL A 41 -6.47 16.59 12.88
C VAL A 41 -5.62 17.86 12.74
N ASP A 42 -4.72 17.88 11.77
CA ASP A 42 -3.86 19.01 11.43
C ASP A 42 -4.06 19.51 9.98
N GLY A 43 -4.95 18.85 9.23
CA GLY A 43 -5.34 19.28 7.88
C GLY A 43 -6.85 19.16 7.65
N TYR A 44 -7.43 20.25 7.18
CA TYR A 44 -8.83 20.35 6.78
C TYR A 44 -8.92 20.73 5.30
N GLY A 45 -10.02 20.37 4.66
CA GLY A 45 -10.29 20.84 3.30
C GLY A 45 -11.74 20.69 2.90
N ALA A 46 -12.03 21.12 1.68
CA ALA A 46 -13.36 21.09 1.12
C ALA A 46 -13.85 19.64 0.98
N LYS A 47 -15.14 19.39 1.29
CA LYS A 47 -15.70 18.03 1.33
C LYS A 47 -15.57 17.27 0.02
N GLU A 48 -15.56 17.99 -1.11
CA GLU A 48 -15.40 17.43 -2.45
C GLU A 48 -14.07 16.66 -2.57
N TRP A 49 -13.00 17.19 -1.99
CA TRP A 49 -11.71 16.51 -1.98
C TRP A 49 -11.77 15.20 -1.18
N ALA A 50 -12.37 15.22 0.01
CA ALA A 50 -12.49 14.01 0.82
C ALA A 50 -13.34 12.93 0.13
N VAL A 51 -14.42 13.37 -0.52
CA VAL A 51 -15.44 12.48 -1.10
C VAL A 51 -14.95 11.88 -2.42
N PHE A 52 -14.24 12.63 -3.27
CA PHE A 52 -13.91 12.17 -4.63
C PHE A 52 -12.45 11.78 -4.83
N ALA A 53 -11.49 12.29 -4.04
CA ALA A 53 -10.07 12.04 -4.31
C ALA A 53 -9.69 10.56 -4.17
N LEU A 54 -10.09 9.91 -3.07
CA LEU A 54 -9.75 8.50 -2.84
C LEU A 54 -10.46 7.54 -3.81
N PRO A 55 -11.78 7.64 -4.08
CA PRO A 55 -12.41 6.83 -5.12
C PRO A 55 -11.82 7.06 -6.51
N SER A 56 -11.43 8.30 -6.85
CA SER A 56 -10.75 8.61 -8.11
C SER A 56 -9.37 7.96 -8.19
N LEU A 57 -8.61 7.98 -7.09
CA LEU A 57 -7.32 7.29 -7.00
C LEU A 57 -7.47 5.77 -7.11
N MET A 58 -8.50 5.19 -6.49
CA MET A 58 -8.84 3.76 -6.65
C MET A 58 -9.11 3.42 -8.12
N ALA A 59 -9.92 4.24 -8.81
CA ALA A 59 -10.20 4.07 -10.24
C ALA A 59 -8.94 4.24 -11.10
N ALA A 60 -8.08 5.22 -10.78
CA ALA A 60 -6.81 5.43 -11.46
C ALA A 60 -5.87 4.22 -11.29
N LEU A 61 -5.81 3.63 -10.09
CA LEU A 61 -5.03 2.41 -9.85
C LEU A 61 -5.58 1.22 -10.65
N LEU A 62 -6.91 1.04 -10.71
CA LEU A 62 -7.51 0.00 -11.56
C LEU A 62 -7.07 0.12 -13.02
N VAL A 63 -7.14 1.34 -13.57
CA VAL A 63 -6.69 1.63 -14.94
C VAL A 63 -5.20 1.36 -15.08
N LEU A 64 -4.37 1.85 -14.15
CA LEU A 64 -2.93 1.64 -14.17
C LEU A 64 -2.57 0.14 -14.20
N TYR A 65 -3.11 -0.65 -13.27
CA TYR A 65 -2.87 -2.11 -13.21
C TYR A 65 -3.31 -2.82 -14.47
N ARG A 66 -4.39 -2.35 -15.11
CA ARG A 66 -4.86 -2.87 -16.40
C ARG A 66 -3.92 -2.55 -17.56
N LEU A 67 -3.24 -1.40 -17.51
CA LEU A 67 -2.28 -0.91 -18.50
C LEU A 67 -0.86 -1.44 -18.27
N LEU A 68 -0.50 -1.91 -17.07
CA LEU A 68 0.85 -2.40 -16.77
C LEU A 68 1.41 -3.42 -17.79
N PRO A 69 0.64 -4.42 -18.27
CA PRO A 69 1.15 -5.36 -19.28
C PRO A 69 1.56 -4.69 -20.59
N TRP A 70 0.85 -3.64 -20.98
CA TRP A 70 1.12 -2.87 -22.20
C TRP A 70 2.29 -1.89 -22.01
N LEU A 71 2.39 -1.28 -20.83
CA LEU A 71 3.49 -0.36 -20.48
C LEU A 71 4.82 -1.09 -20.19
N SER A 72 4.77 -2.37 -19.79
CA SER A 72 5.95 -3.14 -19.44
C SER A 72 6.75 -3.59 -20.67
N PRO A 73 8.08 -3.34 -20.71
CA PRO A 73 8.95 -3.93 -21.72
C PRO A 73 8.99 -5.46 -21.62
N ARG A 74 9.27 -6.15 -22.75
CA ARG A 74 9.26 -7.63 -22.83
C ARG A 74 10.11 -8.35 -21.75
N ARG A 75 11.26 -7.77 -21.37
CA ARG A 75 12.14 -8.35 -20.33
C ARG A 75 11.65 -8.12 -18.89
N PHE A 76 10.62 -7.30 -18.69
CA PHE A 76 10.09 -6.85 -17.41
C PHE A 76 8.54 -6.98 -17.39
N GLU A 77 8.03 -8.00 -18.07
CA GLU A 77 6.61 -8.29 -18.20
C GLU A 77 5.98 -8.67 -16.86
N VAL A 78 4.91 -7.96 -16.50
CA VAL A 78 4.11 -8.22 -15.30
C VAL A 78 3.17 -9.42 -15.43
N ASP A 79 2.95 -9.90 -16.66
CA ASP A 79 2.06 -11.02 -16.96
C ASP A 79 2.59 -12.34 -16.43
N SER A 80 3.91 -12.46 -16.30
CA SER A 80 4.61 -13.62 -15.75
C SER A 80 4.27 -13.92 -14.28
N PHE A 81 3.67 -12.96 -13.56
CA PHE A 81 3.17 -13.11 -12.19
C PHE A 81 1.80 -12.43 -12.03
N ARG A 82 0.94 -12.52 -13.06
CA ARG A 82 -0.36 -11.84 -13.12
C ARG A 82 -1.24 -12.00 -11.87
N LEU A 83 -1.33 -13.20 -11.30
CA LEU A 83 -2.15 -13.43 -10.10
C LEU A 83 -1.65 -12.61 -8.90
N THR A 84 -0.33 -12.48 -8.74
CA THR A 84 0.27 -11.65 -7.71
C THR A 84 0.00 -10.17 -7.98
N CYS A 85 0.10 -9.71 -9.24
CA CYS A 85 -0.26 -8.33 -9.62
C CYS A 85 -1.74 -8.02 -9.33
N ASP A 86 -2.65 -8.93 -9.68
CA ASP A 86 -4.08 -8.77 -9.45
C ASP A 86 -4.42 -8.73 -7.96
N PHE A 87 -3.78 -9.57 -7.15
CA PHE A 87 -3.90 -9.53 -5.71
C PHE A 87 -3.40 -8.19 -5.14
N LEU A 88 -2.23 -7.73 -5.59
CA LEU A 88 -1.67 -6.44 -5.17
C LEU A 88 -2.58 -5.26 -5.53
N MET A 89 -3.19 -5.29 -6.71
CA MET A 89 -4.20 -4.31 -7.12
C MET A 89 -5.38 -4.30 -6.14
N VAL A 90 -5.98 -5.47 -5.87
CA VAL A 90 -7.09 -5.57 -4.91
C VAL A 90 -6.67 -5.10 -3.53
N LEU A 91 -5.47 -5.48 -3.08
CA LEU A 91 -4.93 -5.09 -1.78
C LEU A 91 -4.74 -3.57 -1.67
N SER A 92 -4.19 -2.92 -2.69
CA SER A 92 -4.03 -1.46 -2.74
C SER A 92 -5.37 -0.73 -2.79
N VAL A 93 -6.31 -1.20 -3.63
CA VAL A 93 -7.67 -0.64 -3.71
C VAL A 93 -8.42 -0.82 -2.38
N ALA A 94 -8.28 -1.98 -1.73
CA ALA A 94 -8.88 -2.24 -0.43
C ALA A 94 -8.32 -1.34 0.68
N LEU A 95 -7.00 -1.09 0.70
CA LEU A 95 -6.40 -0.14 1.64
C LEU A 95 -6.96 1.27 1.42
N LEU A 96 -7.03 1.74 0.18
CA LEU A 96 -7.59 3.07 -0.12
C LEU A 96 -9.08 3.15 0.24
N GLY A 97 -9.86 2.12 -0.06
CA GLY A 97 -11.28 2.05 0.32
C GLY A 97 -11.48 2.02 1.85
N TYR A 98 -10.59 1.35 2.58
CA TYR A 98 -10.57 1.35 4.04
C TYR A 98 -10.27 2.74 4.60
N ILE A 99 -9.22 3.39 4.11
CA ILE A 99 -8.87 4.77 4.50
C ILE A 99 -10.04 5.71 4.20
N HIS A 100 -10.65 5.57 3.02
CA HIS A 100 -11.80 6.36 2.59
C HIS A 100 -13.00 6.19 3.54
N ALA A 101 -13.32 4.96 3.92
CA ALA A 101 -14.40 4.67 4.85
C ALA A 101 -14.15 5.31 6.23
N LEU A 102 -12.91 5.26 6.73
CA LEU A 102 -12.53 5.93 7.98
C LEU A 102 -12.63 7.45 7.88
N SER A 103 -12.19 8.04 6.75
CA SER A 103 -12.29 9.48 6.51
C SER A 103 -13.75 9.95 6.47
N LEU A 104 -14.63 9.23 5.74
CA LEU A 104 -16.06 9.53 5.72
C LEU A 104 -16.70 9.36 7.11
N TRP A 105 -16.30 8.33 7.85
CA TRP A 105 -16.77 8.12 9.23
C TRP A 105 -16.38 9.28 10.15
N ALA A 106 -15.11 9.71 10.12
CA ALA A 106 -14.62 10.85 10.88
C ALA A 106 -15.41 12.13 10.54
N ALA A 107 -15.62 12.37 9.24
CA ALA A 107 -16.35 13.53 8.76
C ALA A 107 -17.83 13.52 9.16
N ALA A 108 -18.49 12.36 9.13
CA ALA A 108 -19.91 12.22 9.46
C ALA A 108 -20.18 12.24 10.98
N SER A 109 -19.28 11.68 11.78
CA SER A 109 -19.43 11.60 13.25
C SER A 109 -18.80 12.79 13.99
N GLY A 110 -17.97 13.59 13.32
CA GLY A 110 -17.19 14.66 13.94
C GLY A 110 -16.06 14.15 14.85
N THR A 111 -15.76 12.85 14.85
CA THR A 111 -14.67 12.28 15.67
C THR A 111 -13.32 12.34 14.96
N ALA A 112 -12.27 12.63 15.73
CA ALA A 112 -10.88 12.53 15.28
C ALA A 112 -10.26 11.14 15.54
N ASP A 113 -10.96 10.23 16.22
CA ASP A 113 -10.42 8.92 16.65
C ASP A 113 -10.37 7.87 15.53
N VAL A 114 -9.79 8.25 14.39
CA VAL A 114 -9.58 7.35 13.23
C VAL A 114 -8.11 7.11 12.92
N ALA A 115 -7.19 7.87 13.53
CA ALA A 115 -5.76 7.74 13.27
C ALA A 115 -5.22 6.35 13.67
N ARG A 116 -5.62 5.84 14.85
CA ARG A 116 -5.22 4.50 15.30
C ARG A 116 -5.69 3.37 14.38
N PRO A 117 -7.00 3.25 14.06
CA PRO A 117 -7.43 2.22 13.13
C PRO A 117 -6.78 2.40 11.74
N MET A 118 -6.61 3.64 11.26
CA MET A 118 -5.92 3.91 10.00
C MET A 118 -4.50 3.33 9.98
N VAL A 119 -3.69 3.60 11.01
CA VAL A 119 -2.32 3.08 11.13
C VAL A 119 -2.32 1.56 11.27
N ALA A 120 -3.26 0.99 12.04
CA ALA A 120 -3.42 -0.46 12.13
C ALA A 120 -3.71 -1.10 10.75
N GLY A 121 -4.62 -0.52 9.97
CA GLY A 121 -4.92 -0.97 8.61
C GLY A 121 -3.70 -0.92 7.68
N ILE A 122 -2.85 0.11 7.81
CA ILE A 122 -1.57 0.21 7.08
C ILE A 122 -0.64 -0.95 7.46
N PHE A 123 -0.49 -1.28 8.74
CA PHE A 123 0.33 -2.41 9.17
C PHE A 123 -0.20 -3.75 8.64
N LEU A 124 -1.51 -3.96 8.67
CA LEU A 124 -2.13 -5.14 8.10
C LEU A 124 -1.88 -5.22 6.58
N PHE A 125 -1.95 -4.10 5.88
CA PHE A 125 -1.57 -4.02 4.46
C PHE A 125 -0.11 -4.46 4.25
N PHE A 126 0.83 -4.00 5.06
CA PHE A 126 2.24 -4.42 4.95
C PHE A 126 2.43 -5.92 5.24
N ALA A 127 1.66 -6.49 6.19
CA ALA A 127 1.70 -7.93 6.43
C ALA A 127 1.24 -8.72 5.19
N LEU A 128 0.12 -8.32 4.59
CA LEU A 128 -0.44 -8.96 3.40
C LEU A 128 0.45 -8.75 2.17
N LEU A 129 1.05 -7.57 2.02
CA LEU A 129 2.04 -7.25 0.99
C LEU A 129 3.27 -8.14 1.12
N GLY A 130 3.82 -8.28 2.34
CA GLY A 130 4.96 -9.14 2.61
C GLY A 130 4.71 -10.59 2.21
N ASN A 131 3.51 -11.11 2.46
CA ASN A 131 3.13 -12.49 2.14
C ASN A 131 3.16 -12.82 0.63
N VAL A 132 3.09 -11.81 -0.24
CA VAL A 132 3.15 -11.98 -1.69
C VAL A 132 4.44 -11.46 -2.32
N LEU A 133 5.19 -10.62 -1.61
CA LEU A 133 6.35 -9.91 -2.18
C LEU A 133 7.42 -10.85 -2.75
N GLY A 134 7.66 -12.00 -2.10
CA GLY A 134 8.62 -13.01 -2.58
C GLY A 134 8.22 -13.72 -3.88
N ARG A 135 6.98 -13.55 -4.35
CA ARG A 135 6.47 -14.06 -5.64
C ARG A 135 6.55 -13.02 -6.77
N VAL A 136 6.90 -11.78 -6.45
CA VAL A 136 7.03 -10.70 -7.44
C VAL A 136 8.28 -10.94 -8.27
N ARG A 137 8.12 -11.05 -9.60
CA ARG A 137 9.27 -11.17 -10.52
C ARG A 137 9.81 -9.80 -10.89
N ARG A 138 11.03 -9.77 -11.41
CA ARG A 138 11.73 -8.54 -11.78
C ARG A 138 10.91 -7.70 -12.77
N ASN A 139 10.60 -6.47 -12.38
CA ASN A 139 9.74 -5.56 -13.13
C ASN A 139 10.01 -4.09 -12.75
N PHE A 140 9.47 -3.12 -13.51
CA PHE A 140 9.66 -1.69 -13.25
C PHE A 140 8.61 -1.03 -12.36
N TRP A 141 7.59 -1.75 -11.87
CA TRP A 141 6.41 -1.17 -11.24
C TRP A 141 6.27 -1.49 -9.75
N ILE A 142 6.58 -2.73 -9.36
CA ILE A 142 6.23 -3.32 -8.06
C ILE A 142 7.49 -3.85 -7.39
N GLY A 143 7.69 -3.47 -6.12
CA GLY A 143 8.74 -3.99 -5.26
C GLY A 143 9.93 -3.02 -5.04
N VAL A 144 11.04 -3.55 -4.54
CA VAL A 144 12.28 -2.81 -4.28
C VAL A 144 13.06 -2.69 -5.59
N ARG A 145 12.97 -1.53 -6.25
CA ARG A 145 13.44 -1.27 -7.63
C ARG A 145 14.68 -0.38 -7.68
N THR A 146 15.74 -0.80 -6.99
CA THR A 146 17.04 -0.14 -7.07
C THR A 146 17.80 -0.54 -8.35
N PRO A 147 18.80 0.25 -8.81
CA PRO A 147 19.56 -0.09 -10.02
C PRO A 147 20.13 -1.52 -10.01
N TRP A 148 20.64 -1.99 -8.86
CA TRP A 148 21.22 -3.33 -8.71
C TRP A 148 20.18 -4.46 -8.65
N THR A 149 19.00 -4.23 -8.07
CA THR A 149 17.91 -5.24 -8.11
C THR A 149 17.33 -5.39 -9.52
N LEU A 150 17.30 -4.32 -10.30
CA LEU A 150 16.91 -4.37 -11.71
C LEU A 150 18.00 -5.00 -12.60
N ALA A 151 19.27 -4.81 -12.28
CA ALA A 151 20.38 -5.41 -13.02
C ALA A 151 20.47 -6.94 -12.83
N SER A 152 20.24 -7.44 -11.61
CA SER A 152 20.43 -8.86 -11.27
C SER A 152 19.16 -9.52 -10.73
N GLU A 153 18.70 -10.57 -11.43
CA GLU A 153 17.56 -11.39 -10.97
C GLU A 153 17.85 -12.08 -9.63
N ARG A 154 19.11 -12.47 -9.38
CA ARG A 154 19.51 -13.07 -8.11
C ARG A 154 19.31 -12.08 -6.95
N VAL A 155 19.80 -10.84 -7.12
CA VAL A 155 19.65 -9.77 -6.12
C VAL A 155 18.17 -9.42 -5.93
N TRP A 156 17.39 -9.40 -7.01
CA TRP A 156 15.94 -9.21 -6.95
C TRP A 156 15.27 -10.25 -6.06
N ILE A 157 15.47 -11.54 -6.34
CA ILE A 157 14.81 -12.65 -5.63
C ILE A 157 15.20 -12.63 -4.14
N ASP A 158 16.49 -12.52 -3.83
CA ASP A 158 16.96 -12.55 -2.46
C ASP A 158 16.43 -11.34 -1.66
N THR A 159 16.43 -10.13 -2.26
CA THR A 159 15.87 -8.92 -1.65
C THR A 159 14.38 -9.07 -1.37
N HIS A 160 13.59 -9.50 -2.34
CA HIS A 160 12.15 -9.60 -2.18
C HIS A 160 11.74 -10.72 -1.20
N ARG A 161 12.51 -11.81 -1.10
CA ARG A 161 12.32 -12.84 -0.07
C ARG A 161 12.65 -12.34 1.33
N PHE A 162 13.71 -11.55 1.48
CA PHE A 162 14.04 -10.92 2.76
C PHE A 162 12.95 -9.91 3.16
N SER A 163 12.60 -8.98 2.26
CA SER A 163 11.56 -7.98 2.46
C SER A 163 10.19 -8.61 2.75
N ALA A 164 9.85 -9.73 2.11
CA ALA A 164 8.63 -10.48 2.36
C ALA A 164 8.50 -10.88 3.84
N ARG A 165 9.53 -11.51 4.40
CA ARG A 165 9.55 -11.94 5.80
C ARG A 165 9.52 -10.75 6.75
N LEU A 166 10.31 -9.72 6.45
CA LEU A 166 10.39 -8.52 7.28
C LEU A 166 9.05 -7.79 7.33
N PHE A 167 8.38 -7.60 6.18
CA PHE A 167 7.08 -6.92 6.12
C PHE A 167 5.95 -7.73 6.75
N VAL A 168 5.96 -9.07 6.66
CA VAL A 168 5.03 -9.91 7.44
C VAL A 168 5.25 -9.72 8.94
N ALA A 169 6.50 -9.82 9.40
CA ALA A 169 6.83 -9.70 10.82
C ALA A 169 6.48 -8.31 11.38
N ILE A 170 6.92 -7.24 10.71
CA ILE A 170 6.67 -5.86 11.13
C ILE A 170 5.19 -5.48 10.96
N GLY A 171 4.54 -5.98 9.91
CA GLY A 171 3.11 -5.80 9.69
C GLY A 171 2.27 -6.37 10.84
N ILE A 172 2.52 -7.63 11.22
CA ILE A 172 1.79 -8.28 12.33
C ILE A 172 2.16 -7.62 13.67
N ALA A 173 3.45 -7.45 13.95
CA ALA A 173 3.92 -6.87 15.21
C ALA A 173 3.40 -5.44 15.41
N GLY A 174 3.48 -4.61 14.37
CA GLY A 174 3.00 -3.22 14.41
C GLY A 174 1.48 -3.13 14.53
N PHE A 175 0.72 -4.00 13.85
CA PHE A 175 -0.73 -4.09 14.01
C PHE A 175 -1.11 -4.38 15.46
N LEU A 176 -0.51 -5.43 16.06
CA LEU A 176 -0.77 -5.81 17.45
C LEU A 176 -0.30 -4.72 18.43
N ALA A 177 0.83 -4.08 18.17
CA ALA A 177 1.33 -2.99 19.01
C ALA A 177 0.36 -1.79 19.03
N ILE A 178 -0.19 -1.39 17.88
CA ILE A 178 -1.17 -0.31 17.80
C ILE A 178 -2.45 -0.67 18.57
N LEU A 179 -2.95 -1.91 18.45
CA LEU A 179 -4.10 -2.38 19.22
C LEU A 179 -3.83 -2.42 20.73
N ALA A 180 -2.60 -2.73 21.13
CA ALA A 180 -2.15 -2.69 22.51
C ALA A 180 -1.88 -1.25 23.04
N GLY A 181 -2.14 -0.22 22.24
CA GLY A 181 -2.01 1.18 22.66
C GLY A 181 -0.62 1.79 22.47
N ALA A 182 0.28 1.16 21.72
CA ALA A 182 1.60 1.71 21.44
C ALA A 182 1.52 3.11 20.78
N PRO A 183 2.54 3.97 20.98
CA PRO A 183 2.58 5.28 20.32
C PRO A 183 2.63 5.16 18.80
N ILE A 184 1.76 5.89 18.10
CA ILE A 184 1.70 5.92 16.63
C ILE A 184 3.07 6.29 16.02
N VAL A 185 3.74 7.31 16.57
CA VAL A 185 5.08 7.74 16.13
C VAL A 185 6.08 6.58 16.10
N ALA A 186 6.12 5.78 17.17
CA ALA A 186 7.06 4.66 17.28
C ALA A 186 6.75 3.57 16.25
N ALA A 187 5.47 3.29 16.04
CA ALA A 187 5.03 2.31 15.05
C ALA A 187 5.38 2.79 13.62
N VAL A 188 5.03 4.03 13.26
CA VAL A 188 5.38 4.59 11.96
C VAL A 188 6.90 4.61 11.74
N ALA A 189 7.68 4.99 12.76
CA ALA A 189 9.15 4.94 12.70
C ALA A 189 9.67 3.52 12.45
N LEU A 190 9.13 2.50 13.13
CA LEU A 190 9.47 1.09 12.91
C LEU A 190 9.17 0.64 11.47
N LEU A 191 8.02 1.04 10.94
CA LEU A 191 7.63 0.73 9.56
C LEU A 191 8.59 1.38 8.57
N LEU A 192 8.89 2.68 8.71
CA LEU A 192 9.83 3.40 7.84
C LEU A 192 11.24 2.81 7.93
N ALA A 193 11.70 2.46 9.14
CA ALA A 193 12.97 1.78 9.35
C ALA A 193 13.00 0.43 8.61
N SER A 194 11.92 -0.35 8.63
CA SER A 194 11.86 -1.63 7.91
C SER A 194 11.99 -1.46 6.39
N VAL A 195 11.40 -0.40 5.82
CA VAL A 195 11.54 -0.07 4.39
C VAL A 195 12.98 0.32 4.08
N LEU A 196 13.60 1.15 4.92
CA LEU A 196 15.01 1.53 4.77
C LEU A 196 15.93 0.29 4.86
N VAL A 197 15.68 -0.61 5.80
CA VAL A 197 16.42 -1.87 5.95
C VAL A 197 16.33 -2.72 4.67
N CYS A 198 15.18 -2.81 4.01
CA CYS A 198 15.04 -3.50 2.72
C CYS A 198 15.94 -2.87 1.63
N VAL A 199 15.99 -1.54 1.55
CA VAL A 199 16.82 -0.83 0.57
C VAL A 199 18.31 -1.04 0.87
N VAL A 200 18.72 -0.86 2.13
CA VAL A 200 20.12 -1.06 2.57
C VAL A 200 20.55 -2.51 2.36
N TYR A 201 19.71 -3.47 2.75
CA TYR A 201 19.96 -4.90 2.50
C TYR A 201 20.22 -5.16 1.03
N SER A 202 19.39 -4.61 0.13
CA SER A 202 19.54 -4.82 -1.31
C SER A 202 20.91 -4.35 -1.83
N LEU A 203 21.41 -3.21 -1.34
CA LEU A 203 22.71 -2.66 -1.73
C LEU A 203 23.87 -3.52 -1.22
N VAL A 204 23.86 -3.81 0.08
CA VAL A 204 24.91 -4.61 0.74
C VAL A 204 24.98 -6.00 0.13
N HIS A 205 23.82 -6.62 -0.12
CA HIS A 205 23.75 -7.94 -0.75
C HIS A 205 24.30 -7.92 -2.17
N SER A 206 23.97 -6.90 -2.98
CA SER A 206 24.55 -6.73 -4.32
C SER A 206 26.07 -6.65 -4.26
N LYS A 207 26.62 -5.77 -3.42
CA LYS A 207 28.09 -5.60 -3.30
C LYS A 207 28.79 -6.86 -2.79
N ARG A 208 28.13 -7.65 -1.94
CA ARG A 208 28.66 -8.94 -1.50
C ARG A 208 28.72 -9.96 -2.62
N LEU A 209 27.70 -10.00 -3.49
CA LEU A 209 27.67 -10.93 -4.63
C LEU A 209 28.68 -10.53 -5.72
N GLU A 210 28.82 -9.24 -6.02
CA GLU A 210 29.84 -8.70 -6.93
C GLU A 210 31.25 -9.11 -6.46
N ARG A 211 31.57 -8.90 -5.17
CA ARG A 211 32.87 -9.28 -4.58
C ARG A 211 33.16 -10.78 -4.64
N ARG A 212 32.14 -11.62 -4.81
CA ARG A 212 32.26 -13.09 -4.90
C ARG A 212 32.27 -13.59 -6.35
N GLY A 213 32.17 -12.70 -7.34
CA GLY A 213 32.09 -13.07 -8.76
C GLY A 213 30.81 -13.84 -9.12
N VAL A 214 29.74 -13.68 -8.34
CA VAL A 214 28.45 -14.36 -8.58
C VAL A 214 27.56 -13.55 -9.53
N ILE A 215 27.73 -12.22 -9.54
CA ILE A 215 27.06 -11.26 -10.42
C ILE A 215 28.06 -10.25 -10.94
#